data_AF-A0A818NR12-F1
#
_entry.id   AF-A0A818NR12-F1
#
_cell.length_a   1.000
_cell.length_b   1.000
_cell.length_c   1.000
_cell.angle_alpha   90.00
_cell.angle_beta   90.00
_cell.angle_gamma   90.00
#
_symmetry.space_group_name_H-M   'P 1'
#
loop_
_entity.id
_entity.type
_entity.pdbx_description
1 polymer ?
#
loop_
_entity_poly.entity_id
_entity_poly.type
_entity_poly.pdbx_seq_one_letter_code
_entity_poly.pdbx_strand_id
1 'polypeptide(L)'
;MTIVFDQISPVKGRIINWQLDSIQDNQIEINDEQKLLSGSEYRQMLFSLIEFILGDQMYLEWLSKGVLSSDMENHTIIVKSIEYPPLIIDPFGQIDQWIKDYYNVQTIYFDDESNHEIVMLIEQSFLSGSKIYIKNCNSLDSLVYPLAQWKSTSEKFQNTNLIIYCGRRLFCNPSFRFFIQTDFDSLDKVPPSLSLMTTSINCQYSVETLLDDLRQQVFQRVQPNYYQRKLSILHLILICQQRIQSIDSFLKLNSI
;
A
#
# COMPACT_ATOMS: atom_id res chain seq x y z
N MET A 1 0.03 24.62 -31.94
CA MET A 1 -1.02 25.25 -31.11
C MET A 1 -2.37 24.82 -31.65
N THR A 2 -2.85 23.66 -31.17
CA THR A 2 -4.27 23.20 -31.12
C THR A 2 -4.20 21.79 -30.54
N ILE A 3 -4.47 21.67 -29.24
CA ILE A 3 -4.56 20.39 -28.54
C ILE A 3 -6.01 19.93 -28.71
N VAL A 4 -6.21 18.83 -29.42
CA VAL A 4 -7.50 18.13 -29.47
C VAL A 4 -7.48 17.13 -28.31
N PHE A 5 -8.19 17.47 -27.23
CA PHE A 5 -8.50 16.54 -26.15
C PHE A 5 -9.66 15.66 -26.59
N ASP A 6 -9.37 14.50 -27.17
CA ASP A 6 -10.40 13.48 -27.37
C ASP A 6 -10.63 12.75 -26.04
N GLN A 7 -11.69 13.21 -25.36
CA GLN A 7 -12.58 12.49 -24.45
C GLN A 7 -11.95 11.45 -23.51
N ILE A 8 -11.30 11.95 -22.47
CA ILE A 8 -11.07 11.20 -21.24
C ILE A 8 -12.38 11.24 -20.43
N SER A 9 -13.04 10.09 -20.28
CA SER A 9 -14.23 9.96 -19.43
C SER A 9 -13.90 10.36 -17.97
N PRO A 10 -14.76 11.10 -17.26
CA PRO A 10 -14.44 11.71 -15.97
C PRO A 10 -14.39 10.74 -14.77
N VAL A 11 -14.46 9.42 -14.97
CA VAL A 11 -14.69 8.45 -13.88
C VAL A 11 -13.47 7.65 -13.47
N LYS A 12 -12.36 7.68 -14.21
CA LYS A 12 -11.14 6.98 -13.76
C LYS A 12 -10.34 7.87 -12.82
N GLY A 13 -10.62 7.71 -11.52
CA GLY A 13 -9.69 8.05 -10.45
C GLY A 13 -8.30 7.45 -10.69
N ARG A 14 -7.31 7.89 -9.91
CA ARG A 14 -5.87 7.58 -10.05
C ARG A 14 -5.54 6.08 -9.97
N ILE A 15 -6.01 5.28 -10.90
CA ILE A 15 -5.58 3.91 -11.09
C ILE A 15 -4.23 4.01 -11.78
N ILE A 16 -3.15 3.86 -11.01
CA ILE A 16 -1.82 3.65 -11.56
C ILE A 16 -1.81 2.20 -12.08
N ASN A 17 -2.30 2.00 -13.31
CA ASN A 17 -2.13 0.76 -14.05
C ASN A 17 -0.90 0.93 -14.94
N TRP A 18 0.24 0.37 -14.53
CA TRP A 18 1.37 0.15 -15.44
C TRP A 18 1.18 -1.18 -16.16
N GLN A 19 0.14 -1.28 -17.01
CA GLN A 19 0.14 -2.31 -18.03
C GLN A 19 1.01 -1.81 -19.18
N LEU A 20 2.26 -2.31 -19.23
CA LEU A 20 3.03 -2.34 -20.47
C LEU A 20 2.34 -3.36 -21.40
N ASP A 21 1.21 -2.96 -21.98
CA ASP A 21 0.70 -3.65 -23.15
C ASP A 21 1.80 -3.59 -24.21
N SER A 22 2.15 -4.76 -24.74
CA SER A 22 3.11 -4.93 -25.82
C SER A 22 2.75 -4.00 -26.98
N ILE A 23 3.42 -2.85 -27.03
CA ILE A 23 3.35 -1.93 -28.16
C ILE A 23 3.97 -2.71 -29.33
N GLN A 24 3.11 -3.12 -30.26
CA GLN A 24 3.56 -3.56 -31.57
C GLN A 24 4.40 -2.43 -32.17
N ASP A 25 5.63 -2.76 -32.56
CA ASP A 25 6.61 -1.88 -33.18
C ASP A 25 6.02 -1.16 -34.40
N ASN A 26 5.37 -0.02 -34.19
CA ASN A 26 5.17 0.98 -35.21
C ASN A 26 6.08 2.15 -34.87
N GLN A 27 7.12 2.26 -35.69
CA GLN A 27 8.15 3.29 -35.64
C GLN A 27 7.51 4.68 -35.67
N ILE A 28 7.37 5.28 -34.49
CA ILE A 28 7.21 6.72 -34.34
C ILE A 28 8.60 7.23 -34.03
N GLU A 29 9.15 8.08 -34.90
CA GLU A 29 10.42 8.78 -34.67
C GLU A 29 10.28 9.63 -33.39
N ILE A 30 10.86 9.14 -32.30
CA ILE A 30 10.87 9.81 -31.00
C ILE A 30 12.06 10.78 -30.99
N ASN A 31 11.77 12.08 -30.90
CA ASN A 31 12.76 13.13 -30.66
C ASN A 31 13.61 12.79 -29.42
N ASP A 32 14.93 12.98 -29.53
CA ASP A 32 15.99 12.59 -28.59
C ASP A 32 15.91 13.15 -27.15
N GLU A 33 14.89 13.94 -26.79
CA GLU A 33 14.75 14.56 -25.47
C GLU A 33 13.90 13.77 -24.46
N GLN A 34 13.30 12.65 -24.86
CA GLN A 34 12.67 11.71 -23.94
C GLN A 34 13.13 10.30 -24.28
N LYS A 35 14.34 9.94 -23.87
CA LYS A 35 14.70 8.52 -23.72
C LYS A 35 13.76 7.91 -22.68
N LEU A 36 12.64 7.36 -23.16
CA LEU A 36 11.80 6.46 -22.39
C LEU A 36 12.73 5.35 -21.88
N LEU A 37 12.85 5.24 -20.56
CA LEU A 37 13.60 4.16 -19.92
C LEU A 37 13.15 2.84 -20.54
N SER A 38 14.10 1.99 -20.93
CA SER A 38 13.73 0.64 -21.33
C SER A 38 12.98 -0.05 -20.17
N GLY A 39 12.07 -0.97 -20.49
CA GLY A 39 11.28 -1.65 -19.46
C GLY A 39 12.13 -2.34 -18.37
N SER A 40 13.34 -2.78 -18.70
CA SER A 40 14.30 -3.33 -17.74
C SER A 40 14.97 -2.28 -16.87
N GLU A 41 15.37 -1.14 -17.44
CA GLU A 41 15.99 -0.04 -16.69
C GLU A 41 14.99 0.58 -15.72
N TYR A 42 13.73 0.71 -16.14
CA TYR A 42 12.65 1.19 -15.29
C TYR A 42 12.44 0.31 -14.06
N ARG A 43 12.47 -1.02 -14.21
CA ARG A 43 12.35 -1.95 -13.06
C ARG A 43 13.53 -1.85 -12.11
N GLN A 44 14.74 -1.75 -12.62
CA GLN A 44 15.93 -1.56 -11.78
C GLN A 44 15.83 -0.26 -10.98
N MET A 45 15.37 0.82 -11.64
CA MET A 45 15.09 2.08 -10.98
C MET A 45 14.02 1.92 -9.90
N LEU A 46 12.90 1.25 -10.19
CA LEU A 46 11.84 1.00 -9.21
C LEU A 46 12.35 0.25 -7.98
N PHE A 47 13.15 -0.82 -8.15
CA PHE A 47 13.70 -1.56 -7.01
C PHE A 47 14.62 -0.68 -6.16
N SER A 48 15.50 0.09 -6.79
CA SER A 48 16.36 1.02 -6.06
C SER A 48 15.57 2.10 -5.30
N LEU A 49 14.46 2.55 -5.87
CA LEU A 49 13.56 3.53 -5.26
C LEU A 49 12.78 2.93 -4.08
N ILE A 50 12.32 1.68 -4.19
CA ILE A 50 11.68 0.95 -3.10
C ILE A 50 12.65 0.75 -1.94
N GLU A 51 13.87 0.31 -2.21
CA GLU A 51 14.93 0.16 -1.21
C GLU A 51 15.19 1.50 -0.50
N PHE A 52 15.30 2.59 -1.27
CA PHE A 52 15.48 3.94 -0.73
C PHE A 52 14.32 4.42 0.14
N ILE A 53 13.07 4.22 -0.30
CA ILE A 53 11.87 4.69 0.43
C ILE A 53 11.65 3.91 1.72
N LEU A 54 11.85 2.59 1.69
CA LEU A 54 11.70 1.73 2.87
C LEU A 54 12.86 1.92 3.85
N GLY A 55 14.07 2.09 3.33
CA GLY A 55 15.32 1.98 4.05
C GLY A 55 15.79 0.53 4.16
N ASP A 56 17.11 0.34 4.18
CA ASP A 56 17.79 -0.95 4.11
C ASP A 56 17.28 -1.97 5.14
N GLN A 57 17.00 -1.52 6.37
CA GLN A 57 16.56 -2.40 7.45
C GLN A 57 15.18 -3.00 7.18
N MET A 58 14.20 -2.16 6.83
CA MET A 58 12.83 -2.64 6.55
C MET A 58 12.83 -3.50 5.29
N TYR A 59 13.59 -3.09 4.27
CA TYR A 59 13.75 -3.85 3.03
C TYR A 59 14.30 -5.26 3.30
N LEU A 60 15.40 -5.37 4.05
CA LEU A 60 15.98 -6.67 4.42
C LEU A 60 15.07 -7.49 5.35
N GLU A 61 14.35 -6.85 6.25
CA GLU A 61 13.39 -7.54 7.12
C GLU A 61 12.31 -8.23 6.27
N TRP A 62 11.74 -7.54 5.29
CA TRP A 62 10.72 -8.10 4.40
C TRP A 62 11.27 -9.21 3.52
N LEU A 63 12.48 -9.04 2.97
CA LEU A 63 13.16 -10.10 2.24
C LEU A 63 13.44 -11.33 3.12
N SER A 64 13.81 -11.14 4.39
CA SER A 64 14.03 -12.24 5.34
C SER A 64 12.74 -12.99 5.70
N LYS A 65 11.60 -12.31 5.64
CA LYS A 65 10.25 -12.88 5.78
C LYS A 65 9.76 -13.58 4.51
N GLY A 66 10.50 -13.48 3.41
CA GLY A 66 10.15 -14.10 2.13
C GLY A 66 9.15 -13.31 1.29
N VAL A 67 9.01 -12.00 1.53
CA VAL A 67 8.21 -11.12 0.67
C VAL A 67 8.88 -11.04 -0.71
N LEU A 68 8.08 -11.20 -1.75
CA LEU A 68 8.51 -11.16 -3.14
C LEU A 68 8.75 -9.73 -3.60
N SER A 69 9.74 -9.51 -4.46
CA SER A 69 10.07 -8.18 -4.98
C SER A 69 8.92 -7.49 -5.72
N SER A 70 8.04 -8.25 -6.38
CA SER A 70 6.80 -7.75 -6.98
C SER A 70 5.85 -7.16 -5.94
N ASP A 71 5.69 -7.84 -4.81
CA ASP A 71 4.76 -7.46 -3.74
C ASP A 71 5.33 -6.33 -2.88
N MET A 72 6.67 -6.19 -2.84
CA MET A 72 7.36 -5.12 -2.12
C MET A 72 6.87 -3.74 -2.55
N GLU A 73 6.55 -3.53 -3.83
CA GLU A 73 6.03 -2.25 -4.32
C GLU A 73 4.71 -1.90 -3.65
N ASN A 74 3.73 -2.79 -3.75
CA ASN A 74 2.40 -2.61 -3.15
C ASN A 74 2.49 -2.47 -1.63
N HIS A 75 3.28 -3.32 -0.96
CA HIS A 75 3.51 -3.22 0.48
C HIS A 75 4.16 -1.90 0.88
N THR A 76 5.10 -1.38 0.09
CA THR A 76 5.76 -0.09 0.35
C THR A 76 4.77 1.05 0.29
N ILE A 77 3.94 1.07 -0.75
CA ILE A 77 2.88 2.08 -0.91
C ILE A 77 1.91 1.98 0.26
N ILE A 78 1.45 0.77 0.62
CA ILE A 78 0.56 0.54 1.77
C ILE A 78 1.21 1.04 3.07
N VAL A 79 2.52 0.88 3.27
CA VAL A 79 3.15 1.27 4.54
C VAL A 79 3.37 2.78 4.61
N LYS A 80 3.76 3.39 3.50
CA LYS A 80 4.14 4.81 3.43
C LYS A 80 2.96 5.76 3.17
N SER A 81 1.81 5.27 2.70
CA SER A 81 0.58 6.06 2.48
C SER A 81 -0.10 6.50 3.79
N ILE A 82 0.49 7.47 4.49
CA ILE A 82 -0.02 7.94 5.79
C ILE A 82 -1.17 8.95 5.64
N GLU A 83 -1.09 9.82 4.62
CA GLU A 83 -2.01 10.93 4.39
C GLU A 83 -3.36 10.45 3.86
N TYR A 84 -3.35 9.64 2.81
CA TYR A 84 -4.54 9.05 2.21
C TYR A 84 -4.62 7.57 2.56
N PRO A 85 -5.76 7.08 3.07
CA PRO A 85 -5.95 5.66 3.34
C PRO A 85 -5.85 4.84 2.05
N PRO A 86 -5.20 3.67 2.09
CA PRO A 86 -5.10 2.79 0.93
C PRO A 86 -6.43 2.11 0.61
N LEU A 87 -6.81 2.19 -0.67
CA LEU A 87 -7.89 1.42 -1.30
C LEU A 87 -7.26 0.26 -2.06
N ILE A 88 -7.39 -0.94 -1.50
CA ILE A 88 -6.77 -2.16 -1.98
C ILE A 88 -7.76 -2.88 -2.89
N ILE A 89 -7.33 -3.09 -4.14
CA ILE A 89 -8.06 -3.89 -5.12
C ILE A 89 -7.39 -5.26 -5.14
N ASP A 90 -7.94 -6.21 -4.39
CA ASP A 90 -7.37 -7.55 -4.23
C ASP A 90 -8.43 -8.63 -4.47
N PRO A 91 -8.54 -9.17 -5.70
CA PRO A 91 -9.53 -10.20 -6.02
C PRO A 91 -9.19 -11.58 -5.43
N PHE A 92 -7.94 -11.82 -5.01
CA PHE A 92 -7.47 -13.13 -4.54
C PHE A 92 -7.18 -13.18 -3.04
N GLY A 93 -7.17 -12.03 -2.36
CA GLY A 93 -6.99 -11.93 -0.91
C GLY A 93 -5.56 -12.23 -0.43
N GLN A 94 -4.55 -12.04 -1.28
CA GLN A 94 -3.14 -12.24 -0.92
C GLN A 94 -2.67 -11.17 0.08
N ILE A 95 -3.01 -9.91 -0.19
CA ILE A 95 -2.59 -8.77 0.64
C ILE A 95 -3.33 -8.77 1.97
N ASP A 96 -4.57 -9.26 1.99
CA ASP A 96 -5.36 -9.37 3.21
C ASP A 96 -4.64 -10.12 4.33
N GLN A 97 -3.98 -11.23 3.99
CA GLN A 97 -3.24 -12.04 4.95
C GLN A 97 -2.02 -11.27 5.46
N TRP A 98 -1.28 -10.65 4.54
CA TRP A 98 -0.10 -9.86 4.88
C TRP A 98 -0.44 -8.66 5.78
N ILE A 99 -1.52 -7.92 5.51
CA ILE A 99 -1.94 -6.78 6.33
C ILE A 99 -2.35 -7.22 7.74
N LYS A 100 -3.05 -8.35 7.86
CA LYS A 100 -3.41 -8.94 9.15
C LYS A 100 -2.15 -9.26 9.96
N ASP A 101 -1.18 -9.92 9.36
CA ASP A 101 0.06 -10.32 10.02
C ASP A 101 0.96 -9.13 10.35
N TYR A 102 1.03 -8.12 9.48
CA TYR A 102 1.92 -6.98 9.64
C TYR A 102 1.39 -5.94 10.64
N TYR A 103 0.09 -5.64 10.57
CA TYR A 103 -0.50 -4.55 11.35
C TYR A 103 -1.34 -4.99 12.55
N ASN A 104 -1.63 -6.29 12.69
CA ASN A 104 -2.57 -6.84 13.67
C ASN A 104 -3.90 -6.06 13.64
N VAL A 105 -4.47 -5.92 12.45
CA VAL A 105 -5.69 -5.14 12.21
C VAL A 105 -6.95 -5.87 12.65
N GLN A 106 -7.93 -5.09 13.11
CA GLN A 106 -9.29 -5.58 13.31
C GLN A 106 -10.06 -5.51 11.99
N THR A 107 -10.54 -6.65 11.49
CA THR A 107 -11.34 -6.70 10.26
C THR A 107 -12.81 -6.40 10.53
N ILE A 108 -13.37 -5.50 9.74
CA ILE A 108 -14.79 -5.17 9.70
C ILE A 108 -15.33 -5.59 8.34
N TYR A 109 -16.37 -6.42 8.36
CA TYR A 109 -17.17 -6.72 7.18
C TYR A 109 -18.39 -5.82 7.22
N PHE A 110 -18.60 -5.05 6.15
CA PHE A 110 -19.84 -4.31 5.98
C PHE A 110 -20.87 -5.22 5.33
N ASP A 111 -21.77 -5.73 6.16
CA ASP A 111 -23.00 -6.38 5.72
C ASP A 111 -24.13 -5.34 5.83
N ASP A 112 -25.04 -5.30 4.85
CA ASP A 112 -26.03 -4.22 4.70
C ASP A 112 -27.01 -4.08 5.91
N GLU A 113 -27.04 -5.06 6.83
CA GLU A 113 -28.00 -5.12 7.95
C GLU A 113 -27.45 -4.65 9.33
N SER A 114 -26.14 -4.46 9.51
CA SER A 114 -25.50 -4.28 10.84
C SER A 114 -24.83 -2.92 11.09
N ASN A 115 -25.38 -1.85 10.52
CA ASN A 115 -24.77 -0.51 10.51
C ASN A 115 -24.43 0.07 11.89
N HIS A 116 -25.23 -0.18 12.94
CA HIS A 116 -24.99 0.45 14.25
C HIS A 116 -23.78 -0.14 14.99
N GLU A 117 -23.59 -1.46 14.95
CA GLU A 117 -22.46 -2.11 15.62
C GLU A 117 -21.13 -1.71 14.97
N ILE A 118 -21.13 -1.59 13.64
CA ILE A 118 -19.97 -1.17 12.87
C ILE A 118 -19.58 0.27 13.19
N VAL A 119 -20.56 1.19 13.27
CA VAL A 119 -20.31 2.58 13.67
C VAL A 119 -19.66 2.63 15.05
N MET A 120 -20.19 1.90 16.04
CA MET A 120 -19.59 1.88 17.39
C MET A 120 -18.16 1.34 17.39
N LEU A 121 -17.88 0.30 16.59
CA LEU A 121 -16.56 -0.29 16.49
C LEU A 121 -15.55 0.68 15.86
N ILE A 122 -15.97 1.42 14.84
CA ILE A 122 -15.17 2.49 14.23
C ILE A 122 -14.91 3.60 15.25
N GLU A 123 -15.93 4.07 15.97
CA GLU A 123 -15.79 5.09 17.02
C GLU A 123 -14.80 4.66 18.11
N GLN A 124 -14.92 3.42 18.60
CA GLN A 124 -14.03 2.87 19.60
C GLN A 124 -12.59 2.77 19.09
N SER A 125 -12.41 2.29 17.86
CA SER A 125 -11.10 2.17 17.22
C SER A 125 -10.44 3.53 17.01
N PHE A 126 -11.24 4.55 16.74
CA PHE A 126 -10.81 5.92 16.56
C PHE A 126 -10.21 6.51 17.85
N LEU A 127 -10.88 6.25 18.97
CA LEU A 127 -10.46 6.66 20.31
C LEU A 127 -9.23 5.87 20.79
N SER A 128 -9.21 4.55 20.54
CA SER A 128 -8.09 3.70 20.96
C SER A 128 -6.85 3.86 20.08
N GLY A 129 -6.99 4.31 18.83
CA GLY A 129 -5.93 4.27 17.83
C GLY A 129 -5.71 2.89 17.22
N SER A 130 -6.71 2.01 17.31
CA SER A 130 -6.68 0.68 16.70
C SER A 130 -6.68 0.79 15.18
N LYS A 131 -6.01 -0.16 14.51
CA LYS A 131 -5.98 -0.21 13.05
C LYS A 131 -7.16 -1.04 12.53
N ILE A 132 -7.90 -0.51 11.56
CA ILE A 132 -9.10 -1.15 11.01
C ILE A 132 -8.86 -1.62 9.57
N TYR A 133 -9.32 -2.82 9.24
CA TYR A 133 -9.39 -3.31 7.87
C TYR A 133 -10.84 -3.45 7.44
N ILE A 134 -11.27 -2.62 6.50
CA ILE A 134 -12.64 -2.56 6.04
C ILE A 134 -12.79 -3.39 4.77
N LYS A 135 -13.74 -4.33 4.75
CA LYS A 135 -14.04 -5.19 3.60
C LYS A 135 -15.46 -4.95 3.06
N ASN A 136 -15.65 -5.26 1.78
CA ASN A 136 -16.93 -5.19 1.05
C ASN A 136 -17.55 -3.79 1.09
N CYS A 137 -16.82 -2.78 0.60
CA CYS A 137 -17.22 -1.37 0.65
C CYS A 137 -18.26 -0.98 -0.41
N ASN A 138 -19.32 -1.77 -0.56
CA ASN A 138 -20.35 -1.55 -1.58
C ASN A 138 -21.27 -0.36 -1.26
N SER A 139 -21.34 0.09 0.00
CA SER A 139 -22.38 1.01 0.48
C SER A 139 -21.90 2.04 1.54
N LEU A 140 -20.68 2.59 1.43
CA LEU A 140 -20.02 3.28 2.57
C LEU A 140 -19.64 4.75 2.44
N ASP A 141 -20.25 5.50 1.52
CA ASP A 141 -19.88 6.91 1.36
C ASP A 141 -20.10 7.71 2.66
N SER A 142 -21.22 7.56 3.36
CA SER A 142 -21.50 8.36 4.57
C SER A 142 -20.61 8.03 5.77
N LEU A 143 -20.10 6.79 5.86
CA LEU A 143 -19.33 6.32 7.03
C LEU A 143 -17.83 6.36 6.83
N VAL A 144 -17.33 6.19 5.61
CA VAL A 144 -15.88 6.09 5.36
C VAL A 144 -15.33 7.41 4.82
N TYR A 145 -16.10 8.14 4.01
CA TYR A 145 -15.67 9.45 3.49
C TYR A 145 -15.23 10.44 4.59
N PRO A 146 -15.99 10.67 5.69
CA PRO A 146 -15.53 11.58 6.75
C PRO A 146 -14.24 11.10 7.44
N LEU A 147 -13.98 9.79 7.46
CA LEU A 147 -12.73 9.23 8.01
C LEU A 147 -11.54 9.49 7.09
N ALA A 148 -11.74 9.35 5.78
CA ALA A 148 -10.71 9.64 4.77
C ALA A 148 -10.39 11.14 4.72
N GLN A 149 -11.42 11.99 4.80
CA GLN A 149 -11.26 13.44 4.78
C GLN A 149 -10.52 13.96 6.02
N TRP A 150 -10.71 13.35 7.18
CA TRP A 150 -10.14 13.87 8.43
C TRP A 150 -8.62 14.05 8.38
N LYS A 151 -7.89 13.08 7.83
CA LYS A 151 -6.43 13.17 7.76
C LYS A 151 -5.93 14.27 6.85
N SER A 152 -6.67 14.56 5.78
CA SER A 152 -6.36 15.66 4.85
C SER A 152 -6.83 17.02 5.39
N THR A 153 -7.92 17.05 6.16
CA THR A 153 -8.55 18.29 6.69
C THR A 153 -8.12 18.62 8.12
N SER A 154 -7.13 17.93 8.70
CA SER A 154 -6.64 18.20 10.08
C SER A 154 -5.92 19.55 10.26
N GLU A 155 -6.14 20.49 9.35
CA GLU A 155 -5.85 21.89 9.55
C GLU A 155 -6.94 22.56 10.42
N LYS A 156 -6.52 23.21 11.51
CA LYS A 156 -7.07 24.49 12.04
C LYS A 156 -8.13 24.48 13.16
N PHE A 157 -8.09 23.56 14.13
CA PHE A 157 -8.63 23.88 15.47
C PHE A 157 -7.60 23.59 16.57
N GLN A 158 -6.74 24.59 16.82
CA GLN A 158 -6.02 24.80 18.08
C GLN A 158 -5.59 23.51 18.81
N ASN A 159 -4.70 22.72 18.20
CA ASN A 159 -4.07 21.55 18.83
C ASN A 159 -5.01 20.42 19.28
N THR A 160 -6.23 20.31 18.74
CA THR A 160 -7.13 19.18 19.05
C THR A 160 -7.48 18.39 17.79
N ASN A 161 -7.06 17.12 17.74
CA ASN A 161 -7.41 16.18 16.68
C ASN A 161 -8.89 15.78 16.81
N LEU A 162 -9.82 16.65 16.42
CA LEU A 162 -11.25 16.45 16.64
C LEU A 162 -12.01 16.40 15.30
N ILE A 163 -12.94 15.45 15.19
CA ILE A 163 -13.81 15.27 14.02
C ILE A 163 -15.26 15.18 14.46
N ILE A 164 -16.16 15.59 13.59
CA ILE A 164 -17.58 15.29 13.71
C ILE A 164 -17.88 14.05 12.87
N TYR A 165 -18.11 12.92 13.54
CA TYR A 165 -18.46 11.64 12.92
C TYR A 165 -19.88 11.26 13.36
N CYS A 166 -20.77 10.99 12.41
CA CYS A 166 -22.18 10.62 12.69
C CYS A 166 -22.89 11.55 13.71
N GLY A 167 -22.59 12.86 13.68
CA GLY A 167 -23.17 13.85 14.60
C GLY A 167 -22.50 13.93 15.99
N ARG A 168 -21.47 13.13 16.26
CA ARG A 168 -20.70 13.13 17.51
C ARG A 168 -19.30 13.71 17.29
N ARG A 169 -18.76 14.37 18.32
CA ARG A 169 -17.37 14.85 18.32
C ARG A 169 -16.45 13.75 18.87
N LEU A 170 -15.51 13.28 18.05
CA LEU A 170 -14.55 12.25 18.42
C LEU A 170 -13.13 12.82 18.46
N PHE A 171 -12.36 12.41 19.47
CA PHE A 171 -10.93 12.67 19.53
C PHE A 171 -10.19 11.58 18.76
N CYS A 172 -9.30 11.97 17.86
CA CYS A 172 -8.48 11.02 17.14
C CYS A 172 -7.15 10.78 17.83
N ASN A 173 -6.84 9.51 18.00
CA ASN A 173 -5.48 9.08 18.24
C ASN A 173 -4.64 9.19 16.95
N PRO A 174 -3.44 9.83 16.96
CA PRO A 174 -2.58 9.91 15.78
C PRO A 174 -2.13 8.54 15.24
N SER A 175 -2.18 7.49 16.05
CA SER A 175 -1.86 6.12 15.62
C SER A 175 -2.96 5.43 14.83
N PHE A 176 -4.16 6.03 14.75
CA PHE A 176 -5.27 5.48 13.99
C PHE A 176 -4.95 5.36 12.49
N ARG A 177 -5.22 4.18 11.94
CA ARG A 177 -5.07 3.90 10.52
C ARG A 177 -6.15 2.93 10.09
N PHE A 178 -6.72 3.15 8.92
CA PHE A 178 -7.63 2.19 8.32
C PHE A 178 -7.25 1.90 6.88
N PHE A 179 -7.70 0.75 6.41
CA PHE A 179 -7.47 0.24 5.06
C PHE A 179 -8.83 -0.17 4.50
N ILE A 180 -9.01 0.01 3.20
CA ILE A 180 -10.25 -0.30 2.50
C ILE A 180 -9.93 -1.39 1.48
N GLN A 181 -10.68 -2.49 1.49
CA GLN A 181 -10.61 -3.54 0.48
C GLN A 181 -11.85 -3.49 -0.41
N THR A 182 -11.63 -3.53 -1.72
CA THR A 182 -12.67 -3.75 -2.72
C THR A 182 -12.25 -4.87 -3.66
N ASP A 183 -13.25 -5.60 -4.15
CA ASP A 183 -13.05 -6.50 -5.28
C ASP A 183 -13.11 -5.71 -6.59
N PHE A 184 -12.61 -6.31 -7.68
CA PHE A 184 -12.61 -5.67 -9.00
C PHE A 184 -14.04 -5.37 -9.48
N ASP A 185 -14.97 -6.30 -9.27
CA ASP A 185 -16.38 -6.17 -9.68
C ASP A 185 -17.13 -5.09 -8.88
N SER A 186 -16.66 -4.77 -7.67
CA SER A 186 -17.24 -3.72 -6.84
C SER A 186 -16.56 -2.36 -7.01
N LEU A 187 -15.52 -2.25 -7.85
CA LEU A 187 -14.80 -1.00 -8.06
C LEU A 187 -15.70 0.10 -8.62
N ASP A 188 -16.62 -0.25 -9.54
CA ASP A 188 -17.59 0.69 -10.12
C ASP A 188 -18.58 1.25 -9.08
N LYS A 189 -18.73 0.58 -7.93
CA LYS A 189 -19.58 1.03 -6.82
C LYS A 189 -18.85 1.99 -5.89
N VAL A 190 -17.52 2.11 -6.01
CA VAL A 190 -16.74 3.06 -5.21
C VAL A 190 -17.04 4.47 -5.70
N PRO A 191 -17.52 5.38 -4.83
CA PRO A 191 -17.88 6.71 -5.26
C PRO A 191 -16.61 7.50 -5.63
N PRO A 192 -16.66 8.39 -6.65
CA PRO A 192 -15.51 9.20 -7.05
C PRO A 192 -14.95 10.06 -5.92
N SER A 193 -15.80 10.52 -5.00
CA SER A 193 -15.44 11.26 -3.78
C SER A 193 -14.44 10.49 -2.92
N LEU A 194 -14.72 9.21 -2.66
CA LEU A 194 -13.85 8.33 -1.88
C LEU A 194 -12.59 7.94 -2.66
N SER A 195 -12.71 7.69 -3.98
CA SER A 195 -11.57 7.40 -4.84
C SER A 195 -10.54 8.54 -4.85
N LEU A 196 -11.01 9.80 -4.78
CA LEU A 196 -10.14 10.97 -4.74
C LEU A 196 -9.38 11.10 -3.42
N MET A 197 -9.98 10.64 -2.33
CA MET A 197 -9.46 10.72 -0.96
C MET A 197 -8.72 9.45 -0.52
N THR A 198 -8.46 8.53 -1.44
CA THR A 198 -7.78 7.25 -1.17
C THR A 198 -6.61 7.06 -2.13
N THR A 199 -5.61 6.28 -1.70
CA THR A 199 -4.56 5.81 -2.62
C THR A 199 -4.95 4.43 -3.12
N SER A 200 -5.37 4.32 -4.38
CA SER A 200 -5.71 3.03 -4.98
C SER A 200 -4.47 2.20 -5.27
N ILE A 201 -4.48 0.94 -4.84
CA ILE A 201 -3.38 -0.01 -4.97
C ILE A 201 -3.94 -1.25 -5.65
N ASN A 202 -3.42 -1.54 -6.85
CA ASN A 202 -3.85 -2.70 -7.63
C ASN A 202 -2.99 -3.91 -7.24
N CYS A 203 -3.65 -4.92 -6.68
CA CYS A 203 -3.01 -6.14 -6.19
C CYS A 203 -3.38 -7.34 -7.05
N GLN A 204 -3.88 -7.08 -8.27
CA GLN A 204 -4.16 -8.11 -9.24
C GLN A 204 -2.87 -8.77 -9.73
N TYR A 205 -2.90 -10.09 -9.88
CA TYR A 205 -1.79 -10.82 -10.48
C TYR A 205 -1.57 -10.40 -11.93
N SER A 206 -0.36 -9.94 -12.21
CA SER A 206 0.21 -9.94 -13.56
C SER A 206 0.82 -11.31 -13.86
N VAL A 207 1.03 -11.62 -15.14
CA VAL A 207 1.74 -12.84 -15.57
C VAL A 207 3.11 -12.91 -14.91
N GLU A 208 3.79 -11.77 -14.80
CA GLU A 208 5.14 -11.71 -14.24
C GLU A 208 5.16 -11.94 -12.73
N THR A 209 4.24 -11.33 -11.99
CA THR A 209 4.11 -11.54 -10.54
C THR A 209 3.79 -13.00 -10.25
N LEU A 210 2.87 -13.60 -11.01
CA LEU A 210 2.54 -15.02 -10.87
C LEU A 210 3.74 -15.93 -11.17
N LEU A 211 4.56 -15.59 -12.17
CA LEU A 211 5.79 -16.33 -12.46
C LEU A 211 6.83 -16.21 -11.34
N ASP A 212 6.94 -15.05 -10.71
CA ASP A 212 7.85 -14.83 -9.59
C ASP A 212 7.40 -15.62 -8.35
N ASP A 213 6.10 -15.62 -8.04
CA ASP A 213 5.49 -16.44 -6.99
C ASP A 213 5.76 -17.93 -7.20
N LEU A 214 5.45 -18.43 -8.41
CA LEU A 214 5.67 -19.82 -8.75
C LEU A 214 7.15 -20.18 -8.69
N ARG A 215 8.04 -19.29 -9.15
CA ARG A 215 9.49 -19.52 -9.09
C ARG A 215 9.96 -19.65 -7.64
N GLN A 216 9.46 -18.80 -6.73
CA GLN A 216 9.77 -18.90 -5.31
C GLN A 216 9.22 -20.19 -4.70
N GLN A 217 7.97 -20.55 -4.97
CA GLN A 217 7.38 -21.80 -4.48
C GLN A 217 8.11 -23.04 -5.00
N VAL A 218 8.46 -23.06 -6.29
CA VAL A 218 9.23 -24.15 -6.89
C VAL A 218 10.63 -24.20 -6.29
N PHE A 219 11.30 -23.07 -6.12
CA PHE A 219 12.62 -23.02 -5.50
C PHE A 219 12.60 -23.57 -4.06
N GLN A 220 11.59 -23.20 -3.28
CA GLN A 220 11.39 -23.72 -1.92
C GLN A 220 11.17 -25.24 -1.90
N ARG A 221 10.43 -25.79 -2.87
CA ARG A 221 10.12 -27.23 -2.95
C ARG A 221 11.28 -28.06 -3.49
N VAL A 222 11.94 -27.60 -4.55
CA VAL A 222 13.00 -28.35 -5.25
C VAL A 222 14.31 -28.29 -4.46
N GLN A 223 14.62 -27.15 -3.85
CA GLN A 223 15.89 -26.91 -3.15
C GLN A 223 15.69 -26.25 -1.78
N PRO A 224 15.05 -26.95 -0.82
CA PRO A 224 14.74 -26.37 0.49
C PRO A 224 15.99 -25.95 1.27
N ASN A 225 17.09 -26.71 1.16
CA ASN A 225 18.35 -26.40 1.84
C ASN A 225 18.94 -25.06 1.39
N TYR A 226 18.92 -24.77 0.09
CA TYR A 226 19.42 -23.50 -0.44
C TYR A 226 18.48 -22.34 -0.11
N TYR A 227 17.17 -22.57 -0.14
CA TYR A 227 16.18 -21.58 0.27
C TYR A 227 16.36 -21.17 1.75
N GLN A 228 16.46 -22.14 2.66
CA GLN A 228 16.71 -21.87 4.07
C GLN A 228 18.05 -21.14 4.27
N ARG A 229 19.09 -21.55 3.56
CA ARG A 229 20.40 -20.88 3.63
C ARG A 229 20.32 -19.43 3.14
N LYS A 230 19.58 -19.15 2.07
CA LYS A 230 19.32 -17.78 1.58
C LYS A 230 18.67 -16.93 2.69
N LEU A 231 17.59 -17.42 3.30
CA LEU A 231 16.89 -16.70 4.38
C LEU A 231 17.80 -16.47 5.60
N SER A 232 18.56 -17.49 6.01
CA SER A 232 19.52 -17.37 7.11
C SER A 232 20.60 -16.32 6.84
N ILE A 233 21.12 -16.24 5.61
CA ILE A 233 22.09 -15.22 5.21
C ILE A 233 21.46 -13.82 5.28
N LEU A 234 20.25 -13.64 4.75
CA LEU A 234 19.55 -12.35 4.81
C LEU A 234 19.33 -11.89 6.25
N HIS A 235 18.92 -12.81 7.12
CA HIS A 235 18.76 -12.53 8.56
C HIS A 235 20.09 -12.14 9.24
N LEU A 236 21.19 -12.80 8.90
CA LEU A 236 22.52 -12.43 9.43
C LEU A 236 22.96 -11.04 8.94
N ILE A 237 22.72 -10.71 7.67
CA ILE A 237 23.01 -9.38 7.12
C ILE A 237 22.22 -8.31 7.89
N LEU A 238 20.93 -8.55 8.15
CA LEU A 238 20.08 -7.64 8.93
C LEU A 238 20.66 -7.38 10.33
N ILE A 239 21.05 -8.44 11.05
CA ILE A 239 21.67 -8.32 12.38
C ILE A 239 22.97 -7.51 12.30
N CYS A 240 23.82 -7.79 11.32
CA CYS A 240 25.07 -7.06 11.12
C CYS A 240 24.81 -5.57 10.87
N GLN A 241 23.83 -5.22 10.03
CA GLN A 241 23.47 -3.83 9.78
C GLN A 241 22.94 -3.12 11.04
N GLN A 242 22.06 -3.77 11.81
CA GLN A 242 21.58 -3.23 13.08
C GLN A 242 22.73 -2.98 14.06
N ARG A 243 23.69 -3.91 14.11
CA ARG A 243 24.86 -3.78 14.99
C ARG A 243 25.77 -2.63 14.54
N ILE A 244 26.02 -2.48 13.25
CA ILE A 244 26.79 -1.35 12.71
C ILE A 244 26.11 -0.02 13.07
N GLN A 245 24.79 0.10 12.89
CA GLN A 245 24.06 1.31 13.25
C GLN A 245 24.12 1.61 14.75
N SER A 246 24.04 0.58 15.60
CA SER A 246 24.19 0.75 17.05
C SER A 246 25.57 1.31 17.39
N ILE A 247 26.65 0.75 16.81
CA ILE A 247 28.03 1.20 17.03
C ILE A 247 28.21 2.64 16.55
N ASP A 248 27.70 2.97 15.36
CA ASP A 248 27.77 4.33 14.82
C ASP A 248 27.06 5.34 15.74
N SER A 249 25.89 4.97 16.28
CA SER A 249 25.19 5.80 17.27
C SER A 249 25.98 5.99 18.57
N PHE A 250 26.65 4.94 19.07
CA PHE A 250 27.52 5.03 20.25
C PHE A 250 28.73 5.92 20.01
N LEU A 251 29.35 5.83 18.83
CA LEU A 251 30.52 6.66 18.48
C LEU A 251 30.14 8.15 18.39
N LYS A 252 28.99 8.47 17.78
CA LYS A 252 28.47 9.84 17.69
C LYS A 252 28.20 10.48 19.05
N LEU A 253 27.77 9.69 20.04
CA LEU A 253 27.52 10.16 21.40
C LEU A 253 28.80 10.42 22.20
N ASN A 254 29.87 9.66 21.95
CA ASN A 254 31.14 9.77 22.66
C ASN A 254 32.14 10.75 22.01
N SER A 255 31.82 11.30 20.84
CA SER A 255 32.64 12.32 20.15
C SER A 255 32.28 13.77 20.52
N ILE A 256 31.49 13.97 21.57
CA ILE A 256 31.13 15.26 22.19
C ILE A 256 31.76 15.31 23.58
#